data_AF-A0A4Y2PT46-F1
#
_entry.id   AF-A0A4Y2PT46-F1
#
_cell.length_a   1.000
_cell.length_b   1.000
_cell.length_c   1.000
_cell.angle_alpha   90.00
_cell.angle_beta   90.00
_cell.angle_gamma   90.00
#
_symmetry.space_group_name_H-M   'P 1'
#
loop_
_entity.id
_entity.type
_entity.pdbx_description
1 polymer ?
#
loop_
_entity_poly.entity_id
_entity_poly.type
_entity_poly.pdbx_seq_one_letter_code
_entity_poly.pdbx_strand_id
1 'polypeptide(L)'
;MFPTDSDNISKNHVSYQGKYFQLEDKTAKDSYEEISAESTGESSTNCFGKCLSRFRLEIAAYIFMFSWVMIQISSTSMILDKVCLVHYNYSSEICSNLDNYTEIKSAVEKKATNYQLGHTLIQTAPAVLISCFAGPWSDKYGRKIPVLIAITGMTLDTIGSTVCAYFLYSRVEFYFIPAIFTGCFGGVVTVLTVIYSYVSDVTTEEGRTMKYAFLEMAVGLSQPLGIGAGGWIYKFLGYPAVFMISALGLTVSFILITLFLPETRGQGNKDTLKAKLKNLFTLETLKEGFTATVKQRPNQDRKQILLLILSMCFIVIAIN
;
A
#
# COMPACT_ATOMS: atom_id res chain seq x y z
N MET A 1 -36.09 -43.44 18.15
CA MET A 1 -34.67 -43.61 18.52
C MET A 1 -33.87 -43.22 17.28
N PHE A 2 -33.25 -42.07 17.10
CA PHE A 2 -33.02 -40.83 17.86
C PHE A 2 -33.16 -39.66 16.85
N PRO A 3 -33.39 -38.41 17.30
CA PRO A 3 -33.83 -37.29 16.47
C PRO A 3 -32.69 -36.59 15.72
N THR A 4 -33.06 -35.91 14.64
CA THR A 4 -32.24 -35.08 13.75
C THR A 4 -31.82 -33.77 14.42
N ASP A 5 -30.51 -33.59 14.63
CA ASP A 5 -29.87 -32.43 15.27
C ASP A 5 -29.45 -31.31 14.28
N SER A 6 -30.14 -31.18 13.14
CA SER A 6 -29.86 -30.15 12.12
C SER A 6 -30.55 -28.80 12.40
N ASP A 7 -31.62 -28.79 13.21
CA ASP A 7 -32.43 -27.59 13.42
C ASP A 7 -31.94 -26.70 14.58
N ASN A 8 -31.11 -27.23 15.49
CA ASN A 8 -30.59 -26.48 16.64
C ASN A 8 -29.37 -25.60 16.29
N ILE A 9 -28.59 -25.95 15.26
CA ILE A 9 -27.43 -25.16 14.82
C ILE A 9 -27.89 -23.91 14.04
N SER A 10 -28.95 -24.05 13.23
CA SER A 10 -29.58 -22.93 12.51
C SER A 10 -30.17 -21.89 13.46
N LYS A 11 -30.91 -22.32 14.50
CA LYS A 11 -31.53 -21.39 15.46
C LYS A 11 -30.52 -20.63 16.31
N ASN A 12 -29.40 -21.26 16.67
CA ASN A 12 -28.32 -20.59 17.41
C ASN A 12 -27.58 -19.58 16.52
N HIS A 13 -27.26 -19.89 15.25
CA HIS A 13 -26.61 -18.95 14.33
C HIS A 13 -27.45 -17.68 14.07
N VAL A 14 -28.77 -17.83 13.94
CA VAL A 14 -29.71 -16.70 13.78
C VAL A 14 -29.82 -15.88 15.07
N SER A 15 -29.78 -16.52 16.24
CA SER A 15 -29.81 -15.81 17.54
C SER A 15 -28.54 -14.99 17.80
N TYR A 16 -27.37 -15.50 17.40
CA TYR A 16 -26.10 -14.75 17.48
C TYR A 16 -26.05 -13.60 16.47
N GLN A 17 -26.48 -13.80 15.21
CA GLN A 17 -26.61 -12.71 14.24
C GLN A 17 -27.58 -11.62 14.73
N GLY A 18 -28.69 -11.99 15.37
CA GLY A 18 -29.63 -11.01 15.94
C GLY A 18 -29.04 -10.18 17.08
N LYS A 19 -28.20 -10.77 17.94
CA LYS A 19 -27.50 -10.02 19.00
C LYS A 19 -26.36 -9.13 18.47
N TYR A 20 -25.63 -9.58 17.45
CA TYR A 20 -24.59 -8.76 16.79
C TYR A 20 -25.20 -7.60 16.00
N PHE A 21 -26.27 -7.86 15.25
CA PHE A 21 -27.03 -6.81 14.57
C PHE A 21 -27.57 -5.78 15.58
N GLN A 22 -28.06 -6.20 16.76
CA GLN A 22 -28.50 -5.27 17.81
C GLN A 22 -27.37 -4.48 18.50
N LEU A 23 -26.15 -5.03 18.58
CA LEU A 23 -24.97 -4.31 19.08
C LEU A 23 -24.45 -3.30 18.05
N GLU A 24 -24.47 -3.65 16.76
CA GLU A 24 -24.20 -2.72 15.65
C GLU A 24 -25.28 -1.66 15.51
N ASP A 25 -26.56 -1.99 15.72
CA ASP A 25 -27.67 -1.03 15.70
C ASP A 25 -27.57 -0.04 16.86
N LYS A 26 -27.05 -0.46 18.02
CA LYS A 26 -26.73 0.46 19.13
C LYS A 26 -25.56 1.39 18.77
N THR A 27 -24.50 0.84 18.22
CA THR A 27 -23.32 1.63 17.83
C THR A 27 -23.64 2.60 16.68
N ALA A 28 -24.48 2.17 15.74
CA ALA A 28 -24.99 2.98 14.64
C ALA A 28 -26.03 4.00 15.11
N LYS A 29 -26.96 3.65 16.01
CA LYS A 29 -27.86 4.63 16.64
C LYS A 29 -27.12 5.70 17.41
N ASP A 30 -26.08 5.33 18.17
CA ASP A 30 -25.22 6.29 18.85
C ASP A 30 -24.52 7.21 17.83
N SER A 31 -24.15 6.67 16.66
CA SER A 31 -23.58 7.42 15.53
C SER A 31 -24.59 8.37 14.86
N TYR A 32 -25.88 8.01 14.78
CA TYR A 32 -26.95 8.80 14.15
C TYR A 32 -27.63 9.79 15.12
N GLU A 33 -27.69 9.50 16.42
CA GLU A 33 -28.11 10.45 17.45
C GLU A 33 -27.06 11.55 17.65
N GLU A 34 -25.75 11.25 17.50
CA GLU A 34 -24.70 12.27 17.44
C GLU A 34 -24.84 13.20 16.21
N ILE A 35 -25.27 12.69 15.05
CA ILE A 35 -25.56 13.50 13.84
C ILE A 35 -26.73 14.49 14.09
N SER A 36 -27.66 14.14 14.99
CA SER A 36 -28.82 14.98 15.31
C SER A 36 -28.50 16.07 16.34
N ALA A 37 -27.52 15.82 17.22
CA ALA A 37 -27.08 16.77 18.25
C ALA A 37 -26.10 17.84 17.72
N GLU A 38 -25.54 17.65 16.53
CA GLU A 38 -24.53 18.53 15.91
C GLU A 38 -25.10 19.86 15.35
N SER A 39 -26.39 20.13 15.53
CA SER A 39 -27.03 21.42 15.18
C SER A 39 -26.99 22.47 16.30
N THR A 40 -26.49 22.13 17.50
CA THR A 40 -26.42 23.05 18.63
C THR A 40 -25.11 22.93 19.42
N GLY A 41 -24.18 23.87 19.18
CA GLY A 41 -23.33 24.45 20.23
C GLY A 41 -22.03 23.72 20.65
N GLU A 42 -20.90 24.37 20.31
CA GLU A 42 -19.72 24.65 21.17
C GLU A 42 -18.74 23.54 21.63
N SER A 43 -17.47 23.61 21.17
CA SER A 43 -16.25 23.85 22.00
C SER A 43 -14.95 23.42 21.29
N SER A 44 -14.03 24.37 21.13
CA SER A 44 -12.89 24.37 20.18
C SER A 44 -11.68 23.48 20.55
N THR A 45 -11.60 22.93 21.77
CA THR A 45 -10.38 22.21 22.23
C THR A 45 -10.37 20.70 21.99
N ASN A 46 -11.49 20.08 21.63
CA ASN A 46 -11.59 18.63 21.39
C ASN A 46 -11.75 18.22 19.91
N CYS A 47 -11.75 19.19 19.00
CA CYS A 47 -11.95 18.94 17.56
C CYS A 47 -10.77 18.18 16.95
N PHE A 48 -9.52 18.51 17.32
CA PHE A 48 -8.34 17.86 16.76
C PHE A 48 -8.24 16.38 17.14
N GLY A 49 -8.51 16.03 18.40
CA GLY A 49 -8.51 14.63 18.86
C GLY A 49 -9.64 13.79 18.25
N LYS A 50 -10.84 14.36 18.11
CA LYS A 50 -11.98 13.71 17.42
C LYS A 50 -11.76 13.58 15.91
N CYS A 51 -11.09 14.53 15.29
CA CYS A 51 -10.69 14.46 13.88
C CYS A 51 -9.63 13.36 13.68
N LEU A 52 -8.63 13.29 14.58
CA LEU A 52 -7.58 12.27 14.54
C LEU A 52 -8.12 10.85 14.73
N SER A 53 -9.18 10.66 15.53
CA SER A 53 -9.83 9.35 15.69
C SER A 53 -10.69 8.95 14.50
N ARG A 54 -11.26 9.93 13.78
CA ARG A 54 -12.11 9.70 12.59
C ARG A 54 -11.32 9.44 11.30
N PHE A 55 -10.10 9.94 11.20
CA PHE A 55 -9.21 9.85 10.01
C PHE A 55 -7.98 8.96 10.22
N ARG A 56 -8.03 8.03 11.17
CA ARG A 56 -6.88 7.18 11.55
C ARG A 56 -6.26 6.45 10.36
N LEU A 57 -7.08 5.89 9.48
CA LEU A 57 -6.60 5.11 8.34
C LEU A 57 -6.01 6.01 7.25
N GLU A 58 -6.66 7.13 6.98
CA GLU A 58 -6.24 8.13 6.00
C GLU A 58 -4.88 8.73 6.40
N ILE A 59 -4.67 9.00 7.69
CA ILE A 59 -3.38 9.45 8.23
C ILE A 59 -2.32 8.37 8.09
N ALA A 60 -2.64 7.10 8.41
CA ALA A 60 -1.69 6.00 8.26
C ALA A 60 -1.28 5.78 6.79
N ALA A 61 -2.23 5.88 5.87
CA ALA A 61 -2.01 5.81 4.43
C ALA A 61 -1.18 7.01 3.91
N TYR A 62 -1.44 8.22 4.42
CA TYR A 62 -0.63 9.40 4.12
C TYR A 62 0.84 9.19 4.51
N ILE A 63 1.09 8.77 5.75
CA ILE A 63 2.46 8.58 6.26
C ILE A 63 3.18 7.48 5.47
N PHE A 64 2.47 6.39 5.16
CA PHE A 64 2.98 5.31 4.31
C PHE A 64 3.42 5.85 2.94
N MET A 65 2.51 6.50 2.22
CA MET A 65 2.76 6.97 0.86
C MET A 65 3.80 8.08 0.84
N PHE A 66 3.76 9.01 1.78
CA PHE A 66 4.78 10.05 1.94
C PHE A 66 6.17 9.44 2.10
N SER A 67 6.31 8.46 2.99
CA SER A 67 7.61 7.81 3.26
C SER A 67 8.12 7.06 2.03
N TRP A 68 7.25 6.36 1.32
CA TRP A 68 7.62 5.62 0.10
C TRP A 68 7.98 6.56 -1.06
N VAL A 69 7.27 7.67 -1.22
CA VAL A 69 7.52 8.62 -2.32
C VAL A 69 8.79 9.44 -2.08
N MET A 70 9.10 9.75 -0.81
CA MET A 70 10.26 10.57 -0.46
C MET A 70 11.58 10.04 -1.03
N ILE A 71 11.71 8.72 -1.20
CA ILE A 71 12.93 8.10 -1.73
C ILE A 71 13.03 8.14 -3.26
N GLN A 72 11.95 8.48 -3.99
CA GLN A 72 11.89 8.39 -5.46
C GLN A 72 12.97 9.23 -6.17
N ILE A 73 13.05 10.53 -5.84
CA ILE A 73 14.07 11.42 -6.44
C ILE A 73 15.47 10.95 -6.06
N SER A 74 15.70 10.71 -4.77
CA SER A 74 17.01 10.32 -4.26
C SER A 74 17.49 9.00 -4.87
N SER A 75 16.60 8.06 -5.15
CA SER A 75 16.93 6.81 -5.83
C SER A 75 17.35 7.07 -7.28
N THR A 76 16.61 7.90 -8.00
CA THR A 76 16.93 8.27 -9.39
C THR A 76 18.28 8.98 -9.48
N SER A 77 18.50 9.98 -8.62
CA SER A 77 19.76 10.73 -8.57
C SER A 77 20.93 9.85 -8.14
N MET A 78 20.74 8.98 -7.15
CA MET A 78 21.78 8.04 -6.72
C MET A 78 22.19 7.08 -7.85
N ILE A 79 21.24 6.53 -8.61
CA ILE A 79 21.57 5.65 -9.74
C ILE A 79 22.34 6.42 -10.80
N LEU A 80 21.95 7.66 -11.10
CA LEU A 80 22.66 8.53 -12.04
C LEU A 80 24.13 8.72 -11.62
N ASP A 81 24.35 9.07 -10.35
CA ASP A 81 25.69 9.28 -9.78
C ASP A 81 26.51 7.99 -9.83
N LYS A 82 25.93 6.84 -9.44
CA LYS A 82 26.63 5.55 -9.49
C LYS A 82 27.01 5.14 -10.91
N VAL A 83 26.12 5.35 -11.88
CA VAL A 83 26.42 5.06 -13.29
C VAL A 83 27.55 5.96 -13.79
N CYS A 84 27.52 7.26 -13.45
CA CYS A 84 28.56 8.19 -13.84
C CYS A 84 29.94 7.84 -13.24
N LEU A 85 29.98 7.60 -11.93
CA LEU A 85 31.21 7.38 -11.17
C LEU A 85 31.78 5.97 -11.29
N VAL A 86 30.93 4.94 -11.33
CA VAL A 86 31.37 3.53 -11.22
C VAL A 86 31.32 2.82 -12.57
N HIS A 87 30.29 3.07 -13.39
CA HIS A 87 30.16 2.40 -14.69
C HIS A 87 31.04 3.03 -15.76
N TYR A 88 31.02 4.35 -15.88
CA TYR A 88 31.84 5.10 -16.84
C TYR A 88 33.17 5.60 -16.27
N ASN A 89 33.37 5.54 -14.95
CA ASN A 89 34.59 5.95 -14.26
C ASN A 89 34.99 7.41 -14.54
N TYR A 90 33.99 8.29 -14.67
CA TYR A 90 34.24 9.73 -14.80
C TYR A 90 34.62 10.36 -13.46
N SER A 91 35.30 11.50 -13.51
CA SER A 91 35.64 12.25 -12.30
C SER A 91 34.39 12.86 -11.66
N SER A 92 34.43 13.05 -10.34
CA SER A 92 33.32 13.68 -9.60
C SER A 92 32.97 15.07 -10.13
N GLU A 93 33.93 15.82 -10.66
CA GLU A 93 33.70 17.16 -11.22
C GLU A 93 32.85 17.12 -12.50
N ILE A 94 33.05 16.11 -13.36
CA ILE A 94 32.24 15.90 -14.57
C ILE A 94 30.83 15.49 -14.17
N CYS A 95 30.69 14.54 -13.23
CA CYS A 95 29.39 14.05 -12.78
C CYS A 95 28.56 15.14 -12.08
N SER A 96 29.19 16.04 -11.32
CA SER A 96 28.50 17.18 -10.70
C SER A 96 28.11 18.28 -11.69
N ASN A 97 28.78 18.38 -12.84
CA ASN A 97 28.51 19.37 -13.88
C ASN A 97 27.99 18.73 -15.18
N LEU A 98 27.21 17.65 -15.04
CA LEU A 98 26.73 16.86 -16.18
C LEU A 98 25.92 17.69 -17.18
N ASP A 99 25.26 18.76 -16.72
CA ASP A 99 24.51 19.69 -17.56
C ASP A 99 25.37 20.43 -18.61
N ASN A 100 26.67 20.61 -18.35
CA ASN A 100 27.60 21.22 -19.31
C ASN A 100 28.04 20.26 -20.42
N TYR A 101 27.82 18.95 -20.25
CA TYR A 101 28.28 17.90 -21.15
C TYR A 101 27.10 17.10 -21.71
N THR A 102 26.42 17.65 -22.71
CA THR A 102 25.17 17.09 -23.26
C THR A 102 25.31 15.65 -23.79
N GLU A 103 26.42 15.31 -24.44
CA GLU A 103 26.67 13.95 -24.94
C GLU A 103 26.88 12.94 -23.79
N ILE A 104 27.67 13.32 -22.78
CA ILE A 104 27.93 12.50 -21.60
C ILE A 104 26.64 12.32 -20.80
N LYS A 105 25.89 13.41 -20.58
CA LYS A 105 24.60 13.41 -19.92
C LYS A 105 23.64 12.39 -20.53
N SER A 106 23.45 12.47 -21.85
CA SER A 106 22.55 11.57 -22.59
C SER A 106 22.96 10.09 -22.45
N ALA A 107 24.26 9.80 -22.47
CA ALA A 107 24.78 8.44 -22.32
C ALA A 107 24.61 7.88 -20.89
N VAL A 108 24.84 8.72 -19.88
CA VAL A 108 24.68 8.37 -18.45
C VAL A 108 23.20 8.19 -18.12
N GLU A 109 22.34 9.15 -18.50
CA GLU A 109 20.89 9.10 -18.27
C GLU A 109 20.27 7.87 -18.93
N LYS A 110 20.58 7.60 -20.21
CA LYS A 110 20.06 6.41 -20.91
C LYS A 110 20.42 5.12 -20.16
N LYS A 111 21.64 5.02 -19.63
CA LYS A 111 22.09 3.85 -18.88
C LYS A 111 21.42 3.79 -17.50
N ALA A 112 21.31 4.92 -16.80
CA ALA A 112 20.63 5.02 -15.51
C ALA A 112 19.14 4.64 -15.62
N THR A 113 18.45 5.09 -16.66
CA THR A 113 17.06 4.69 -16.94
C THR A 113 16.95 3.17 -17.14
N ASN A 114 17.88 2.53 -17.85
CA ASN A 114 17.84 1.07 -17.99
C ASN A 114 18.01 0.34 -16.64
N TYR A 115 18.90 0.83 -15.77
CA TYR A 115 19.02 0.29 -14.40
C TYR A 115 17.75 0.54 -13.58
N GLN A 116 17.15 1.72 -13.68
CA GLN A 116 15.90 2.07 -13.00
C GLN A 116 14.72 1.20 -13.47
N LEU A 117 14.64 0.92 -14.78
CA LEU A 117 13.66 0.00 -15.35
C LEU A 117 13.88 -1.42 -14.82
N GLY A 118 15.12 -1.90 -14.81
CA GLY A 118 15.46 -3.20 -14.22
C GLY A 118 15.05 -3.31 -12.74
N HIS A 119 15.35 -2.29 -11.95
CA HIS A 119 14.94 -2.21 -10.55
C HIS A 119 13.42 -2.27 -10.40
N THR A 120 12.70 -1.43 -11.16
CA THR A 120 11.24 -1.38 -11.15
C THR A 120 10.62 -2.73 -11.53
N LEU A 121 11.17 -3.42 -12.53
CA LEU A 121 10.67 -4.74 -12.95
C LEU A 121 10.86 -5.80 -11.85
N ILE A 122 12.03 -5.84 -11.20
CA ILE A 122 12.32 -6.76 -10.09
C ILE A 122 11.37 -6.49 -8.91
N GLN A 123 11.07 -5.22 -8.64
CA GLN A 123 10.18 -4.81 -7.57
C GLN A 123 8.71 -5.09 -7.88
N THR A 124 8.24 -4.82 -9.10
CA THR A 124 6.81 -4.81 -9.42
C THR A 124 6.30 -6.13 -9.97
N ALA A 125 7.07 -6.84 -10.81
CA ALA A 125 6.58 -8.07 -11.44
C ALA A 125 6.23 -9.17 -10.40
N PRO A 126 7.09 -9.46 -9.40
CA PRO A 126 6.72 -10.40 -8.34
C PRO A 126 5.61 -9.86 -7.44
N ALA A 127 5.61 -8.55 -7.15
CA ALA A 127 4.60 -7.93 -6.29
C ALA A 127 3.20 -8.05 -6.90
N VAL A 128 3.05 -7.83 -8.20
CA VAL A 128 1.77 -8.00 -8.91
C VAL A 128 1.30 -9.45 -8.82
N LEU A 129 2.18 -10.42 -9.11
CA LEU A 129 1.84 -11.84 -8.99
C LEU A 129 1.37 -12.18 -7.57
N ILE A 130 2.11 -11.76 -6.55
CA ILE A 130 1.77 -12.02 -5.15
C ILE A 130 0.48 -11.31 -4.75
N SER A 131 0.24 -10.08 -5.22
CA SER A 131 -0.98 -9.34 -4.92
C SER A 131 -2.24 -10.04 -5.45
N CYS A 132 -2.15 -10.73 -6.59
CA CYS A 132 -3.25 -11.55 -7.13
C CYS A 132 -3.63 -12.71 -6.21
N PHE A 133 -2.65 -13.32 -5.51
CA PHE A 133 -2.93 -14.36 -4.51
C PHE A 133 -3.36 -13.75 -3.17
N ALA A 134 -2.73 -12.64 -2.78
CA ALA A 134 -2.99 -11.97 -1.51
C ALA A 134 -4.41 -11.41 -1.43
N GLY A 135 -5.00 -10.97 -2.54
CA GLY A 135 -6.39 -10.47 -2.57
C GLY A 135 -7.41 -11.48 -2.04
N PRO A 136 -7.66 -12.61 -2.74
CA PRO A 136 -8.64 -13.61 -2.28
C PRO A 136 -8.26 -14.23 -0.94
N TRP A 137 -6.95 -14.38 -0.66
CA TRP A 137 -6.50 -14.85 0.64
C TRP A 137 -6.86 -13.87 1.77
N SER A 138 -6.71 -12.57 1.53
CA SER A 138 -7.01 -11.54 2.53
C SER A 138 -8.49 -11.50 2.91
N ASP A 139 -9.35 -11.82 1.94
CA ASP A 139 -10.79 -11.95 2.18
C ASP A 139 -11.15 -13.16 3.07
N LYS A 140 -10.36 -14.24 3.04
CA LYS A 140 -10.63 -15.46 3.81
C LYS A 140 -9.93 -15.49 5.17
N TYR A 141 -8.66 -15.10 5.22
CA TYR A 141 -7.79 -15.31 6.39
C TYR A 141 -7.51 -14.04 7.21
N GLY A 142 -7.89 -12.89 6.67
CA GLY A 142 -7.67 -11.59 7.29
C GLY A 142 -6.86 -10.64 6.41
N ARG A 143 -7.19 -9.36 6.52
CA ARG A 143 -6.64 -8.27 5.72
C ARG A 143 -5.42 -7.63 6.37
N LYS A 144 -5.23 -7.81 7.67
CA LYS A 144 -4.10 -7.19 8.37
C LYS A 144 -2.76 -7.78 7.97
N ILE A 145 -2.68 -9.11 7.91
CA ILE A 145 -1.41 -9.83 7.68
C ILE A 145 -0.74 -9.46 6.34
N PRO A 146 -1.43 -9.43 5.19
CA PRO A 146 -0.80 -9.14 3.89
C PRO A 146 -0.22 -7.73 3.84
N VAL A 147 -0.88 -6.76 4.46
CA VAL A 147 -0.39 -5.38 4.55
C VAL A 147 0.88 -5.30 5.37
N LEU A 148 0.92 -5.95 6.52
CA LEU A 148 2.09 -5.95 7.39
C LEU A 148 3.29 -6.63 6.72
N ILE A 149 3.06 -7.74 5.99
CA ILE A 149 4.09 -8.40 5.19
C ILE A 149 4.62 -7.43 4.12
N ALA A 150 3.72 -6.80 3.35
CA ALA A 150 4.11 -5.87 2.29
C ALA A 150 4.91 -4.68 2.81
N ILE A 151 4.48 -4.05 3.91
CA ILE A 151 5.22 -2.94 4.53
C ILE A 151 6.58 -3.42 5.05
N THR A 152 6.66 -4.62 5.61
CA THR A 152 7.95 -5.17 6.06
C THR A 152 8.92 -5.32 4.90
N GLY A 153 8.47 -5.86 3.76
CA GLY A 153 9.29 -5.96 2.55
C GLY A 153 9.79 -4.60 2.06
N MET A 154 8.91 -3.60 2.05
CA MET A 154 9.27 -2.22 1.68
C MET A 154 10.25 -1.57 2.66
N THR A 155 10.09 -1.81 3.96
CA THR A 155 11.04 -1.31 4.97
C THR A 155 12.41 -1.97 4.79
N LEU A 156 12.46 -3.28 4.52
CA LEU A 156 13.72 -4.00 4.24
C LEU A 156 14.41 -3.48 2.98
N ASP A 157 13.64 -3.21 1.92
CA ASP A 157 14.11 -2.58 0.68
C ASP A 157 14.70 -1.19 0.94
N THR A 158 14.02 -0.35 1.73
CA THR A 158 14.54 0.99 2.08
C THR A 158 15.81 0.90 2.96
N ILE A 159 15.90 -0.07 3.88
CA ILE A 159 17.10 -0.31 4.67
C ILE A 159 18.26 -0.78 3.77
N GLY A 160 18.01 -1.72 2.86
CA GLY A 160 19.02 -2.18 1.90
C GLY A 160 19.46 -1.06 0.95
N SER A 161 18.53 -0.21 0.52
CA SER A 161 18.80 0.99 -0.26
C SER A 161 19.65 2.00 0.50
N THR A 162 19.46 2.13 1.83
CA THR A 162 20.32 2.95 2.70
C THR A 162 21.76 2.45 2.68
N VAL A 163 21.97 1.14 2.76
CA VAL A 163 23.31 0.54 2.66
C VAL A 163 23.93 0.83 1.30
N CYS A 164 23.15 0.70 0.21
CA CYS A 164 23.59 1.05 -1.14
C CYS A 164 23.95 2.53 -1.28
N ALA A 165 23.23 3.42 -0.62
CA ALA A 165 23.48 4.86 -0.60
C ALA A 165 24.74 5.22 0.20
N TYR A 166 25.00 4.50 1.31
CA TYR A 166 26.22 4.66 2.09
C TYR A 166 27.46 4.26 1.29
N PHE A 167 27.39 3.13 0.58
CA PHE A 167 28.45 2.66 -0.32
C PHE A 167 28.23 3.16 -1.75
N LEU A 168 28.35 4.48 -1.98
CA LEU A 168 28.08 5.07 -3.30
C LEU A 168 29.00 4.52 -4.40
N TYR A 169 30.28 4.27 -4.11
CA TYR A 169 31.25 3.73 -5.08
C TYR A 169 31.09 2.23 -5.39
N SER A 170 30.07 1.58 -4.84
CA SER A 170 29.74 0.19 -5.17
C SER A 170 29.00 0.06 -6.49
N ARG A 171 29.06 -1.14 -7.07
CA ARG A 171 28.35 -1.50 -8.31
C ARG A 171 26.85 -1.19 -8.21
N VAL A 172 26.28 -0.67 -9.30
CA VAL A 172 24.85 -0.30 -9.39
C VAL A 172 23.96 -1.54 -9.18
N GLU A 173 24.43 -2.71 -9.61
CA GLU A 173 23.71 -3.98 -9.52
C GLU A 173 23.35 -4.39 -8.09
N PHE A 174 24.10 -3.94 -7.07
CA PHE A 174 23.74 -4.21 -5.67
C PHE A 174 22.41 -3.58 -5.26
N TYR A 175 22.00 -2.51 -5.96
CA TYR A 175 20.71 -1.87 -5.74
C TYR A 175 19.52 -2.76 -6.15
N PHE A 176 19.74 -3.84 -6.91
CA PHE A 176 18.69 -4.81 -7.22
C PHE A 176 18.37 -5.76 -6.08
N ILE A 177 19.28 -5.96 -5.13
CA ILE A 177 19.08 -6.90 -4.01
C ILE A 177 17.94 -6.40 -3.09
N PRO A 178 17.93 -5.13 -2.65
CA PRO A 178 16.82 -4.57 -1.86
C PRO A 178 15.45 -4.70 -2.56
N ALA A 179 15.39 -4.45 -3.88
CA ALA A 179 14.16 -4.50 -4.67
C ALA A 179 13.42 -5.84 -4.60
N ILE A 180 14.17 -6.94 -4.47
CA ILE A 180 13.61 -8.30 -4.35
C ILE A 180 12.72 -8.41 -3.11
N PHE A 181 13.08 -7.77 -2.00
CA PHE A 181 12.26 -7.82 -0.79
C PHE A 181 10.91 -7.17 -0.99
N THR A 182 10.84 -5.98 -1.61
CA THR A 182 9.55 -5.37 -1.92
C THR A 182 8.72 -6.25 -2.88
N GLY A 183 9.37 -6.81 -3.90
CA GLY A 183 8.71 -7.71 -4.86
C GLY A 183 8.12 -8.96 -4.21
N CYS A 184 8.92 -9.70 -3.44
CA CYS A 184 8.52 -10.96 -2.82
C CYS A 184 7.50 -10.81 -1.68
N PHE A 185 7.28 -9.59 -1.17
CA PHE A 185 6.37 -9.36 -0.05
C PHE A 185 5.07 -8.67 -0.50
N GLY A 186 4.87 -8.46 -1.81
CA GLY A 186 3.62 -7.96 -2.40
C GLY A 186 3.59 -6.45 -2.67
N GLY A 187 4.58 -5.72 -2.17
CA GLY A 187 4.82 -4.30 -2.44
C GLY A 187 3.64 -3.34 -2.21
N VAL A 188 3.77 -2.14 -2.77
CA VAL A 188 2.80 -1.04 -2.60
C VAL A 188 1.39 -1.43 -3.08
N VAL A 189 1.29 -2.27 -4.12
CA VAL A 189 0.02 -2.71 -4.71
C VAL A 189 -0.82 -3.48 -3.69
N THR A 190 -0.20 -4.37 -2.91
CA THR A 190 -0.90 -5.15 -1.88
C THR A 190 -1.39 -4.24 -0.75
N VAL A 191 -0.57 -3.26 -0.32
CA VAL A 191 -0.96 -2.30 0.71
C VAL A 191 -2.17 -1.49 0.29
N LEU A 192 -2.12 -0.89 -0.91
CA LEU A 192 -3.23 -0.10 -1.44
C LEU A 192 -4.48 -0.97 -1.59
N THR A 193 -4.38 -2.13 -2.22
CA THR A 193 -5.53 -3.04 -2.43
C THR A 193 -6.28 -3.29 -1.13
N VAL A 194 -5.55 -3.63 -0.06
CA VAL A 194 -6.18 -3.90 1.23
C VAL A 194 -6.75 -2.64 1.88
N ILE A 195 -6.07 -1.49 1.81
CA ILE A 195 -6.60 -0.23 2.36
C ILE A 195 -7.90 0.15 1.65
N TYR A 196 -7.95 0.10 0.31
CA TYR A 196 -9.17 0.39 -0.45
C TYR A 196 -10.27 -0.62 -0.15
N SER A 197 -9.96 -1.91 -0.05
CA SER A 197 -10.93 -2.93 0.33
C SER A 197 -11.44 -2.71 1.77
N TYR A 198 -10.57 -2.36 2.72
CA TYR A 198 -10.98 -2.08 4.09
C TYR A 198 -11.97 -0.91 4.13
N VAL A 199 -11.69 0.18 3.41
CA VAL A 199 -12.60 1.32 3.29
C VAL A 199 -13.96 0.87 2.72
N SER A 200 -14.00 0.00 1.69
CA SER A 200 -15.29 -0.49 1.19
C SER A 200 -16.07 -1.30 2.21
N ASP A 201 -15.39 -2.05 3.07
CA ASP A 201 -16.01 -2.93 4.06
C ASP A 201 -16.59 -2.16 5.25
N VAL A 202 -15.96 -1.06 5.66
CA VAL A 202 -16.39 -0.28 6.84
C VAL A 202 -17.29 0.90 6.52
N THR A 203 -17.53 1.18 5.24
CA THR A 203 -18.34 2.32 4.79
C THR A 203 -19.67 1.89 4.18
N THR A 204 -20.73 2.63 4.51
CA THR A 204 -22.04 2.54 3.86
C THR A 204 -21.97 3.07 2.43
N GLU A 205 -22.90 2.66 1.57
CA GLU A 205 -22.89 3.07 0.15
C GLU A 205 -22.91 4.59 -0.04
N GLU A 206 -23.68 5.30 0.80
CA GLU A 206 -23.81 6.76 0.76
C GLU A 206 -22.52 7.48 1.16
N GLY A 207 -21.77 6.95 2.14
CA GLY A 207 -20.54 7.55 2.66
C GLY A 207 -19.25 7.09 1.97
N ARG A 208 -19.32 6.00 1.19
CA ARG A 208 -18.15 5.35 0.58
C ARG A 208 -17.38 6.27 -0.37
N THR A 209 -18.10 6.99 -1.22
CA THR A 209 -17.48 7.94 -2.17
C THR A 209 -16.71 9.04 -1.46
N MET A 210 -17.28 9.61 -0.39
CA MET A 210 -16.62 10.66 0.40
C MET A 210 -15.37 10.11 1.12
N LYS A 211 -15.45 8.90 1.69
CA LYS A 211 -14.29 8.28 2.33
C LYS A 211 -13.17 7.95 1.34
N TYR A 212 -13.48 7.49 0.14
CA TYR A 212 -12.49 7.36 -0.91
C TYR A 212 -11.89 8.71 -1.33
N ALA A 213 -12.70 9.76 -1.42
CA ALA A 213 -12.18 11.09 -1.71
C ALA A 213 -11.16 11.57 -0.66
N PHE A 214 -11.42 11.36 0.64
CA PHE A 214 -10.45 11.69 1.69
C PHE A 214 -9.18 10.85 1.61
N LEU A 215 -9.31 9.54 1.33
CA LEU A 215 -8.16 8.67 1.14
C LEU A 215 -7.31 9.11 -0.07
N GLU A 216 -7.94 9.41 -1.19
CA GLU A 216 -7.24 9.90 -2.39
C GLU A 216 -6.61 11.27 -2.19
N MET A 217 -7.24 12.17 -1.43
CA MET A 217 -6.60 13.43 -1.05
C MET A 217 -5.35 13.18 -0.21
N ALA A 218 -5.40 12.24 0.74
CA ALA A 218 -4.23 11.88 1.54
C ALA A 218 -3.11 11.29 0.65
N VAL A 219 -3.43 10.32 -0.21
CA VAL A 219 -2.46 9.73 -1.14
C VAL A 219 -1.91 10.79 -2.12
N GLY A 220 -2.78 11.59 -2.72
CA GLY A 220 -2.43 12.62 -3.69
C GLY A 220 -1.57 13.73 -3.10
N LEU A 221 -1.88 14.23 -1.90
CA LEU A 221 -1.06 15.24 -1.20
C LEU A 221 0.32 14.70 -0.80
N SER A 222 0.41 13.41 -0.45
CA SER A 222 1.68 12.81 -0.06
C SER A 222 2.72 12.78 -1.20
N GLN A 223 2.29 12.75 -2.46
CA GLN A 223 3.18 12.65 -3.62
C GLN A 223 4.09 13.89 -3.78
N PRO A 224 3.57 15.11 -4.03
CA PRO A 224 4.41 16.30 -4.20
C PRO A 224 5.15 16.65 -2.91
N LEU A 225 4.52 16.44 -1.74
CA LEU A 225 5.16 16.72 -0.45
C LEU A 225 6.32 15.75 -0.18
N GLY A 226 6.16 14.47 -0.50
CA GLY A 226 7.21 13.47 -0.37
C GLY A 226 8.39 13.76 -1.30
N ILE A 227 8.12 14.02 -2.58
CA ILE A 227 9.11 14.41 -3.60
C ILE A 227 9.88 15.66 -3.14
N GLY A 228 9.15 16.72 -2.75
CA GLY A 228 9.76 17.97 -2.27
C GLY A 228 10.61 17.77 -1.02
N ALA A 229 10.11 17.01 -0.03
CA ALA A 229 10.85 16.70 1.19
C ALA A 229 12.11 15.88 0.90
N GLY A 230 12.02 14.88 0.02
CA GLY A 230 13.15 14.04 -0.37
C GLY A 230 14.27 14.85 -1.03
N GLY A 231 13.93 15.74 -1.96
CA GLY A 231 14.88 16.65 -2.59
C GLY A 231 15.51 17.64 -1.60
N TRP A 232 14.72 18.17 -0.66
CA TRP A 232 15.21 19.10 0.36
C TRP A 232 16.19 18.40 1.34
N ILE A 233 15.81 17.25 1.89
CA ILE A 233 16.66 16.46 2.79
C ILE A 233 17.94 16.04 2.08
N TYR A 234 17.84 15.60 0.81
CA TYR A 234 19.00 15.24 0.00
C TYR A 234 20.03 16.39 -0.08
N LYS A 235 19.57 17.62 -0.32
CA LYS A 235 20.45 18.80 -0.46
C LYS A 235 21.27 19.08 0.81
N PHE A 236 20.73 18.82 2.00
CA PHE A 236 21.40 19.14 3.27
C PHE A 236 22.14 17.95 3.90
N LEU A 237 21.60 16.75 3.78
CA LEU A 237 22.04 15.56 4.54
C LEU A 237 22.50 14.40 3.63
N GLY A 238 22.36 14.54 2.31
CA GLY A 238 22.76 13.54 1.32
C GLY A 238 21.81 12.34 1.22
N TYR A 239 22.17 11.37 0.35
CA TYR A 239 21.33 10.19 0.06
C TYR A 239 21.00 9.34 1.29
N PRO A 240 21.97 8.94 2.14
CA PRO A 240 21.70 8.00 3.23
C PRO A 240 20.64 8.52 4.21
N ALA A 241 20.63 9.83 4.48
CA ALA A 241 19.66 10.44 5.37
C ALA A 241 18.23 10.34 4.85
N VAL A 242 18.01 10.53 3.54
CA VAL A 242 16.67 10.41 2.94
C VAL A 242 16.14 8.99 3.12
N PHE A 243 16.94 7.98 2.81
CA PHE A 243 16.54 6.58 2.97
C PHE A 243 16.30 6.20 4.44
N MET A 244 17.14 6.67 5.37
CA MET A 244 16.92 6.42 6.80
C MET A 244 15.62 7.04 7.33
N ILE A 245 15.33 8.30 6.98
CA ILE A 245 14.09 8.97 7.41
C ILE A 245 12.88 8.26 6.80
N SER A 246 12.98 7.79 5.55
CA SER A 246 11.93 7.00 4.92
C SER A 246 11.70 5.67 5.62
N ALA A 247 12.78 4.95 5.98
CA ALA A 247 12.68 3.69 6.72
C ALA A 247 12.01 3.88 8.09
N LEU A 248 12.33 4.98 8.79
CA LEU A 248 11.64 5.35 10.03
C LEU A 248 10.16 5.64 9.79
N GLY A 249 9.82 6.41 8.75
CA GLY A 249 8.43 6.71 8.39
C GLY A 249 7.61 5.46 8.02
N LEU A 250 8.20 4.53 7.29
CA LEU A 250 7.59 3.22 6.99
C LEU A 250 7.41 2.37 8.25
N THR A 251 8.36 2.42 9.19
CA THR A 251 8.25 1.73 10.49
C THR A 251 7.14 2.34 11.35
N VAL A 252 7.01 3.68 11.37
CA VAL A 252 5.90 4.36 12.03
C VAL A 252 4.57 3.96 11.38
N SER A 253 4.50 3.94 10.05
CA SER A 253 3.31 3.49 9.34
C SER A 253 2.95 2.04 9.65
N PHE A 254 3.93 1.15 9.72
CA PHE A 254 3.73 -0.24 10.17
C PHE A 254 3.04 -0.26 11.54
N ILE A 255 3.56 0.47 12.51
CA ILE A 255 2.97 0.56 13.86
C ILE A 255 1.55 1.13 13.79
N LEU A 256 1.33 2.24 13.09
CA LEU A 256 0.00 2.85 12.98
C LEU A 256 -1.01 1.91 12.34
N ILE A 257 -0.64 1.20 11.28
CA ILE A 257 -1.52 0.20 10.63
C ILE A 257 -1.78 -0.97 11.57
N THR A 258 -0.78 -1.44 12.34
CA THR A 258 -1.04 -2.49 13.34
C THR A 258 -2.04 -2.04 14.41
N LEU A 259 -2.07 -0.77 14.79
CA LEU A 259 -2.96 -0.24 15.82
C LEU A 259 -4.34 0.13 15.29
N PHE A 260 -4.41 0.68 14.07
CA PHE A 260 -5.62 1.29 13.52
C PHE A 260 -6.39 0.39 12.57
N LEU A 261 -5.76 -0.66 12.04
CA LEU A 261 -6.43 -1.65 11.19
C LEU A 261 -6.91 -2.82 12.06
N PRO A 262 -8.20 -2.83 12.47
CA PRO A 262 -8.80 -4.01 13.05
C PRO A 262 -8.94 -5.10 11.98
N GLU A 263 -8.91 -6.35 12.43
CA GLU A 263 -9.10 -7.48 11.55
C GLU A 263 -10.59 -7.55 11.16
N THR A 264 -10.95 -7.14 9.94
CA THR A 264 -12.35 -7.15 9.47
C THR A 264 -12.82 -8.54 9.01
N ARG A 265 -11.90 -9.43 8.60
CA ARG A 265 -12.21 -10.77 8.09
C ARG A 265 -11.33 -11.85 8.72
N GLY A 266 -11.79 -13.10 8.77
CA GLY A 266 -10.99 -14.23 9.26
C GLY A 266 -10.92 -14.42 10.79
N GLN A 267 -11.69 -13.66 11.59
CA GLN A 267 -11.73 -13.78 13.06
C GLN A 267 -12.19 -15.16 13.57
N GLY A 268 -12.91 -15.94 12.75
CA GLY A 268 -13.34 -17.31 13.08
C GLY A 268 -12.34 -18.40 12.69
N ASN A 269 -11.24 -18.07 12.00
CA ASN A 269 -10.31 -19.07 11.49
C ASN A 269 -9.15 -19.32 12.47
N LYS A 270 -9.12 -20.51 13.07
CA LYS A 270 -8.10 -20.97 14.04
C LYS A 270 -6.84 -21.56 13.38
N ASP A 271 -6.71 -21.49 12.05
CA ASP A 271 -5.53 -21.98 11.34
C ASP A 271 -4.25 -21.30 11.83
N THR A 272 -3.19 -22.09 12.05
CA THR A 272 -1.86 -21.58 12.43
C THR A 272 -1.29 -20.69 11.31
N LEU A 273 -0.49 -19.66 11.66
CA LEU A 273 0.14 -18.74 10.70
C LEU A 273 0.85 -19.47 9.54
N LYS A 274 1.52 -20.60 9.82
CA LYS A 274 2.17 -21.45 8.82
C LYS A 274 1.19 -22.09 7.83
N ALA A 275 0.02 -22.52 8.31
CA ALA A 275 -1.04 -23.05 7.46
C ALA A 275 -1.67 -21.93 6.61
N LYS A 276 -1.89 -20.75 7.20
CA LYS A 276 -2.36 -19.57 6.47
C LYS A 276 -1.38 -19.18 5.36
N LEU A 277 -0.07 -19.10 5.64
CA LEU A 277 0.96 -18.80 4.64
C LEU A 277 1.08 -19.88 3.54
N LYS A 278 0.94 -21.17 3.88
CA LYS A 278 0.93 -22.25 2.89
C LYS A 278 -0.25 -22.12 1.92
N ASN A 279 -1.40 -21.67 2.43
CA ASN A 279 -2.60 -21.44 1.64
C ASN A 279 -2.53 -20.16 0.79
N LEU A 280 -1.58 -19.23 1.01
CA LEU A 280 -1.36 -18.07 0.11
C LEU A 280 -0.98 -18.52 -1.30
N PHE A 281 -0.10 -19.50 -1.43
CA PHE A 281 0.43 -19.94 -2.72
C PHE A 281 -0.36 -21.10 -3.35
N THR A 282 -1.61 -21.31 -2.93
CA THR A 282 -2.43 -22.39 -3.49
C THR A 282 -3.16 -21.92 -4.74
N LEU A 283 -3.02 -22.65 -5.85
CA LEU A 283 -3.66 -22.35 -7.13
C LEU A 283 -5.20 -22.27 -7.04
N GLU A 284 -5.79 -22.90 -6.05
CA GLU A 284 -7.22 -22.82 -5.74
C GLU A 284 -7.64 -21.37 -5.39
N THR A 285 -6.83 -20.63 -4.65
CA THR A 285 -7.07 -19.23 -4.29
C THR A 285 -7.05 -18.32 -5.53
N LEU A 286 -6.17 -18.61 -6.50
CA LEU A 286 -6.11 -17.88 -7.77
C LEU A 286 -7.29 -18.25 -8.68
N LYS A 287 -7.69 -19.53 -8.70
CA LYS A 287 -8.88 -20.00 -9.43
C LYS A 287 -10.16 -19.38 -8.87
N GLU A 288 -10.29 -19.26 -7.55
CA GLU A 288 -11.41 -18.56 -6.90
C GLU A 288 -11.45 -17.08 -7.29
N GLY A 289 -10.31 -16.39 -7.27
CA GLY A 289 -10.19 -15.00 -7.72
C GLY A 289 -10.59 -14.81 -9.18
N PHE A 290 -10.04 -15.64 -10.09
CA PHE A 290 -10.37 -15.58 -11.51
C PHE A 290 -11.85 -15.91 -11.79
N THR A 291 -12.39 -16.91 -11.09
CA THR A 291 -13.80 -17.28 -11.19
C THR A 291 -14.69 -16.15 -10.69
N ALA A 292 -14.31 -15.43 -9.63
CA ALA A 292 -15.05 -14.27 -9.13
C ALA A 292 -15.07 -13.09 -10.13
N THR A 293 -14.00 -12.90 -10.90
CA THR A 293 -13.93 -11.89 -11.98
C THR A 293 -14.79 -12.28 -13.19
N VAL A 294 -14.85 -13.58 -13.53
CA VAL A 294 -15.59 -14.09 -14.70
C VAL A 294 -17.06 -14.38 -14.38
N LYS A 295 -17.43 -14.46 -13.10
CA LYS A 295 -18.80 -14.74 -12.64
C LYS A 295 -19.79 -13.73 -13.23
N GLN A 296 -20.85 -14.26 -13.85
CA GLN A 296 -21.90 -13.45 -14.44
C GLN A 296 -22.68 -12.72 -13.33
N ARG A 297 -22.67 -11.39 -13.36
CA ARG A 297 -23.41 -10.54 -12.41
C ARG A 297 -24.71 -10.04 -13.07
N PRO A 298 -25.84 -9.99 -12.33
CA PRO A 298 -27.07 -9.38 -12.84
C PRO A 298 -26.83 -7.90 -13.17
N ASN A 299 -27.70 -7.30 -14.01
CA ASN A 299 -27.72 -5.85 -14.31
C ASN A 299 -26.61 -5.26 -15.23
N GLN A 300 -25.98 -6.06 -16.11
CA GLN A 300 -24.91 -5.60 -17.03
C GLN A 300 -23.62 -5.07 -16.36
N ASP A 301 -23.50 -5.16 -15.03
CA ASP A 301 -22.34 -4.72 -14.24
C ASP A 301 -21.00 -5.27 -14.76
N ARG A 302 -21.00 -6.46 -15.38
CA ARG A 302 -19.78 -7.04 -16.00
C ARG A 302 -19.23 -6.14 -17.12
N LYS A 303 -20.09 -5.56 -17.97
CA LYS A 303 -19.64 -4.65 -19.04
C LYS A 303 -19.09 -3.36 -18.46
N GLN A 304 -19.71 -2.85 -17.39
CA GLN A 304 -19.23 -1.65 -16.69
C GLN A 304 -17.86 -1.87 -16.04
N ILE A 305 -17.66 -2.99 -15.35
CA ILE A 305 -16.36 -3.35 -14.75
C ILE A 305 -15.28 -3.48 -15.83
N LEU A 306 -15.57 -4.18 -16.94
CA LEU A 306 -14.60 -4.32 -18.05
C LEU A 306 -14.27 -2.98 -18.69
N LEU A 307 -15.25 -2.09 -18.84
CA LEU A 307 -15.06 -0.76 -19.41
C LEU A 307 -14.24 0.14 -18.46
N LEU A 308 -14.44 0.02 -17.15
CA LEU A 308 -13.62 0.69 -16.13
C LEU A 308 -12.18 0.18 -16.10
N ILE A 309 -11.96 -1.13 -16.25
CA ILE A 309 -10.60 -1.70 -16.35
C ILE A 309 -9.92 -1.16 -17.61
N LEU A 310 -10.62 -1.17 -18.74
CA LEU A 310 -10.08 -0.69 -20.01
C LEU A 310 -9.79 0.82 -19.99
N SER A 311 -10.63 1.62 -19.34
CA SER A 311 -10.37 3.06 -19.16
C SER A 311 -9.17 3.31 -18.26
N MET A 312 -9.01 2.56 -17.17
CA MET A 312 -7.83 2.65 -16.30
C MET A 312 -6.55 2.26 -17.04
N CYS A 313 -6.57 1.19 -17.84
CA CYS A 313 -5.43 0.83 -18.68
C CYS A 313 -5.08 1.93 -19.68
N PHE A 314 -6.08 2.55 -20.32
CA PHE A 314 -5.86 3.65 -21.25
C PHE A 314 -5.23 4.87 -20.57
N ILE A 315 -5.72 5.25 -19.38
CA ILE A 315 -5.16 6.36 -18.60
C ILE A 315 -3.68 6.09 -18.25
N VAL A 316 -3.35 4.88 -17.78
CA VAL A 316 -1.97 4.52 -17.43
C VAL A 316 -1.05 4.55 -18.66
N ILE A 317 -1.54 4.13 -19.82
CA ILE A 317 -0.79 4.20 -21.08
C ILE A 317 -0.63 5.64 -21.57
N ALA A 318 -1.62 6.51 -21.33
CA ALA A 318 -1.57 7.91 -21.78
C ALA A 318 -0.67 8.80 -20.89
N ILE A 319 -0.45 8.41 -19.63
CA ILE A 319 0.39 9.15 -18.67
C ILE A 319 1.89 8.81 -18.84
N ASN A 320 2.21 7.61 -19.32
CA ASN A 320 3.60 7.15 -19.54
C ASN A 320 4.05 7.37 -20.99
#